data_AF-A0A061M2G9-F1
#
_entry.id   AF-A0A061M2G9-F1
#
_cell.length_a   1.000
_cell.length_b   1.000
_cell.length_c   1.000
_cell.angle_alpha   90.00
_cell.angle_beta   90.00
_cell.angle_gamma   90.00
#
_symmetry.space_group_name_H-M   'P 1'
#
loop_
_entity.id
_entity.type
_entity.pdbx_description
1 polymer ?
#
loop_
_entity_poly.entity_id
_entity_poly.type
_entity_poly.pdbx_seq_one_letter_code
_entity_poly.pdbx_strand_id
1 'polypeptide(L)'
;MPARPFERRGRPHPHQSVAFSAPEGRGDRSIHAAARRRRAAARRTDRGRQQVHRGLNYADHAAEANLPLPSEPILFQKAITSLSGGPNDDVLPKGSKKSDWEVELGMVIGTRASYVERGDALTLPATAS
;
A
#
# COMPACT_ATOMS: atom_id res chain seq x y z
N MET A 1 36.00 1.70 24.38
CA MET A 1 34.78 1.38 25.16
C MET A 1 33.98 0.34 24.38
N PRO A 2 33.96 -0.95 24.74
CA PRO A 2 33.15 -1.93 24.02
C PRO A 2 31.69 -1.91 24.52
N ALA A 3 30.73 -1.90 23.60
CA ALA A 3 29.30 -1.97 23.89
C ALA A 3 28.91 -3.36 24.43
N ARG A 4 28.04 -3.38 25.45
CA ARG A 4 27.51 -4.62 26.07
C ARG A 4 26.43 -5.28 25.20
N PRO A 5 26.26 -6.61 25.23
CA PRO A 5 25.20 -7.29 24.50
C PRO A 5 23.86 -7.16 25.22
N PHE A 6 22.79 -6.97 24.45
CA PHE A 6 21.41 -6.89 24.94
C PHE A 6 20.79 -8.30 24.98
N GLU A 7 20.67 -8.89 26.17
CA GLU A 7 19.89 -10.11 26.40
C GLU A 7 18.41 -9.76 26.54
N ARG A 8 17.55 -10.41 25.74
CA ARG A 8 16.11 -10.47 25.96
C ARG A 8 15.72 -11.92 26.29
N ARG A 9 15.43 -12.21 27.56
CA ARG A 9 14.64 -13.38 27.97
C ARG A 9 13.34 -12.91 28.60
N GLY A 10 12.21 -13.31 28.02
CA GLY A 10 10.86 -13.08 28.55
C GLY A 10 9.86 -14.02 27.85
N ARG A 11 9.20 -14.86 28.64
CA ARG A 11 8.41 -16.07 28.31
C ARG A 11 7.18 -15.85 27.40
N PRO A 12 6.63 -16.93 26.77
CA PRO A 12 5.44 -16.85 25.92
C PRO A 12 4.15 -16.65 26.73
N HIS A 13 3.28 -15.76 26.25
CA HIS A 13 1.92 -15.57 26.78
C HIS A 13 0.92 -16.49 26.04
N PRO A 14 -0.04 -17.12 26.74
CA PRO A 14 -0.99 -18.05 26.14
C PRO A 14 -2.12 -17.35 25.37
N HIS A 15 -2.62 -18.08 24.38
CA HIS A 15 -3.70 -17.74 23.45
C HIS A 15 -4.97 -17.20 24.14
N GLN A 16 -5.56 -16.15 23.55
CA GLN A 16 -6.99 -15.89 23.65
C GLN A 16 -7.58 -15.77 22.24
N SER A 17 -8.10 -16.90 21.74
CA SER A 17 -9.01 -16.94 20.60
C SER A 17 -10.39 -16.51 21.08
N VAL A 18 -10.79 -15.29 20.75
CA VAL A 18 -12.15 -14.82 20.98
C VAL A 18 -13.02 -15.30 19.81
N ALA A 19 -13.77 -16.37 20.05
CA ALA A 19 -14.81 -16.83 19.11
C ALA A 19 -16.01 -15.86 19.21
N PHE A 20 -16.32 -15.16 18.13
CA PHE A 20 -17.55 -14.39 18.02
C PHE A 20 -18.71 -15.34 17.77
N SER A 21 -19.61 -15.49 18.74
CA SER A 21 -20.88 -16.19 18.53
C SER A 21 -21.79 -15.30 17.67
N ALA A 22 -22.26 -15.82 16.54
CA ALA A 22 -23.21 -15.12 15.69
C ALA A 22 -24.61 -15.12 16.34
N PRO A 23 -25.33 -13.98 16.36
CA PRO A 23 -26.72 -13.98 16.80
C PRO A 23 -27.61 -14.55 15.69
N GLU A 24 -28.42 -15.56 16.03
CA GLU A 24 -29.52 -16.01 15.18
C GLU A 24 -30.61 -14.92 15.16
N GLY A 25 -30.73 -14.20 14.04
CA GLY A 25 -31.67 -13.09 13.95
C GLY A 25 -31.78 -12.46 12.57
N ARG A 26 -32.77 -12.93 11.81
CA ARG A 26 -33.55 -12.25 10.76
C ARG A 26 -32.90 -11.02 10.08
N GLY A 27 -32.11 -11.28 9.03
CA GLY A 27 -31.87 -10.43 7.85
C GLY A 27 -31.79 -8.91 8.05
N ASP A 28 -30.71 -8.43 8.65
CA ASP A 28 -30.45 -7.00 8.76
C ASP A 28 -29.95 -6.40 7.43
N ARG A 29 -30.69 -5.44 6.88
CA ARG A 29 -30.32 -4.70 5.65
C ARG A 29 -29.03 -3.87 5.81
N SER A 30 -28.55 -3.69 7.04
CA SER A 30 -27.29 -3.00 7.35
C SER A 30 -26.05 -3.75 6.83
N ILE A 31 -26.06 -5.10 6.85
CA ILE A 31 -24.91 -5.92 6.40
C ILE A 31 -24.72 -5.82 4.88
N HIS A 32 -25.83 -5.68 4.16
CA HIS A 32 -25.82 -5.48 2.71
C HIS A 32 -25.32 -4.07 2.34
N ALA A 33 -25.60 -3.06 3.18
CA ALA A 33 -25.08 -1.70 2.97
C ALA A 33 -23.56 -1.63 3.23
N ALA A 34 -23.06 -2.28 4.27
CA ALA A 34 -21.62 -2.37 4.55
C ALA A 34 -20.87 -3.15 3.46
N ALA A 35 -21.42 -4.28 3.00
CA ALA A 35 -20.86 -5.05 1.89
C ALA A 35 -20.90 -4.26 0.56
N ARG A 36 -21.97 -3.50 0.28
CA ARG A 36 -22.06 -2.61 -0.89
C ARG A 36 -21.06 -1.45 -0.83
N ARG A 37 -20.80 -0.87 0.34
CA ARG A 37 -19.77 0.17 0.53
C ARG A 37 -18.35 -0.39 0.30
N ARG A 38 -18.05 -1.60 0.78
CA ARG A 38 -16.78 -2.30 0.50
C ARG A 38 -16.61 -2.62 -0.99
N ARG A 39 -17.68 -3.07 -1.68
CA ARG A 39 -17.70 -3.28 -3.13
C ARG A 39 -17.57 -1.99 -3.93
N ALA A 40 -18.02 -0.85 -3.40
CA ALA A 40 -17.91 0.45 -4.04
C ALA A 40 -16.50 1.04 -3.92
N ALA A 41 -15.85 0.93 -2.77
CA ALA A 41 -14.44 1.32 -2.60
C ALA A 41 -13.51 0.49 -3.51
N ALA A 42 -13.73 -0.82 -3.57
CA ALA A 42 -12.97 -1.72 -4.47
C ALA A 42 -13.25 -1.48 -5.97
N ARG A 43 -14.39 -0.88 -6.34
CA ARG A 43 -14.72 -0.51 -7.74
C ARG A 43 -14.07 0.81 -8.18
N ARG A 44 -13.61 1.67 -7.27
CA ARG A 44 -13.13 3.02 -7.62
C ARG A 44 -11.66 3.05 -8.04
N THR A 45 -10.85 2.08 -7.62
CA THR A 45 -9.51 1.84 -8.17
C THR A 45 -9.54 1.24 -9.58
N ASP A 46 -10.69 0.71 -10.03
CA ASP A 46 -10.84 0.12 -11.39
C ASP A 46 -10.74 1.16 -12.53
N ARG A 47 -10.87 2.45 -12.20
CA ARG A 47 -10.81 3.57 -13.16
C ARG A 47 -9.43 4.22 -13.27
N GLY A 48 -8.43 3.71 -12.54
CA GLY A 48 -7.05 4.20 -12.62
C GLY A 48 -6.53 4.10 -14.05
N ARG A 49 -6.12 5.23 -14.64
CA ARG A 49 -5.62 5.26 -16.04
C ARG A 49 -4.13 4.99 -16.14
N GLN A 50 -3.36 5.41 -15.13
CA GLN A 50 -1.92 5.27 -15.10
C GLN A 50 -1.40 5.20 -13.66
N GLN A 51 -0.34 4.42 -13.45
CA GLN A 51 0.47 4.44 -12.23
C GLN A 51 1.86 4.98 -12.58
N VAL A 52 2.36 5.91 -11.78
CA VAL A 52 3.70 6.48 -11.90
C VAL A 52 4.39 6.34 -10.55
N HIS A 53 5.55 5.71 -10.55
CA HIS A 53 6.35 5.44 -9.37
C HIS A 53 7.68 6.20 -9.45
N ARG A 54 8.32 6.38 -8.30
CA ARG A 54 9.62 7.04 -8.21
C ARG A 54 10.63 6.12 -7.55
N GLY A 55 11.68 5.79 -8.29
CA GLY A 55 12.81 5.00 -7.77
C GLY A 55 13.79 5.84 -6.96
N LEU A 56 14.52 5.20 -6.04
CA LEU A 56 15.58 5.81 -5.23
C LEU A 56 15.18 7.10 -4.50
N ASN A 57 13.95 7.16 -3.99
CA ASN A 57 13.41 8.34 -3.29
C ASN A 57 13.63 8.32 -1.77
N TYR A 58 14.46 7.39 -1.27
CA TYR A 58 14.87 7.30 0.14
C TYR A 58 16.39 7.08 0.20
N ALA A 59 17.08 7.92 0.97
CA ALA A 59 18.55 7.91 1.02
C ALA A 59 19.13 6.59 1.51
N ASP A 60 18.51 6.01 2.54
CA ASP A 60 18.94 4.73 3.11
C ASP A 60 18.78 3.59 2.10
N HIS A 61 17.72 3.60 1.29
CA HIS A 61 17.51 2.60 0.24
C HIS A 61 18.55 2.71 -0.88
N ALA A 62 18.94 3.93 -1.26
CA ALA A 62 20.02 4.13 -2.24
C ALA A 62 21.37 3.63 -1.70
N ALA A 63 21.66 3.88 -0.42
CA ALA A 63 22.86 3.40 0.24
C ALA A 63 22.88 1.86 0.33
N GLU A 64 21.77 1.21 0.69
CA GLU A 64 21.62 -0.25 0.72
C GLU A 64 21.92 -0.88 -0.66
N ALA A 65 21.39 -0.27 -1.72
CA ALA A 65 21.60 -0.73 -3.08
C ALA A 65 22.99 -0.36 -3.65
N ASN A 66 23.84 0.37 -2.90
CA ASN A 66 25.09 0.96 -3.38
C ASN A 66 24.92 1.82 -4.66
N LEU A 67 23.81 2.55 -4.73
CA LEU A 67 23.48 3.43 -5.85
C LEU A 67 23.61 4.90 -5.44
N PRO A 68 24.12 5.78 -6.33
CA PRO A 68 24.16 7.21 -6.06
C PRO A 68 22.75 7.80 -6.02
N LEU A 69 22.57 8.85 -5.22
CA LEU A 69 21.33 9.63 -5.25
C LEU A 69 21.19 10.33 -6.60
N PRO A 70 20.06 10.17 -7.29
CA PRO A 70 19.87 10.80 -8.58
C PRO A 70 19.62 12.30 -8.41
N SER A 71 20.15 13.11 -9.34
CA SER A 71 19.93 14.56 -9.36
C SER A 71 18.52 14.96 -9.77
N GLU A 72 17.84 14.08 -10.51
CA GLU A 72 16.46 14.22 -10.96
C GLU A 72 15.66 12.94 -10.63
N PRO A 73 14.34 13.03 -10.43
CA PRO A 73 13.53 11.86 -10.13
C PRO A 73 13.58 10.77 -11.20
N ILE A 74 13.89 9.54 -10.79
CA ILE A 74 13.74 8.35 -11.66
C ILE A 74 12.28 7.95 -11.65
N LEU A 75 11.61 8.05 -12.81
CA LEU A 75 10.19 7.71 -12.96
C LEU A 75 10.03 6.41 -13.75
N PHE A 76 9.13 5.55 -13.29
CA PHE A 76 8.72 4.34 -14.01
C PHE A 76 7.23 4.08 -13.86
N GLN A 77 6.70 3.19 -14.69
CA GLN A 77 5.27 2.89 -14.73
C GLN A 77 5.04 1.41 -14.54
N LYS A 78 3.93 1.07 -13.90
CA LYS A 78 3.39 -0.29 -13.83
C LYS A 78 2.06 -0.32 -14.55
N ALA A 79 1.79 -1.42 -15.25
CA ALA A 79 0.51 -1.63 -15.91
C ALA A 79 -0.63 -1.57 -14.87
N ILE A 80 -1.79 -1.03 -15.23
CA ILE A 80 -2.96 -0.97 -14.34
C ILE A 80 -3.37 -2.36 -13.83
N THR A 81 -3.16 -3.39 -14.64
CA THR A 81 -3.39 -4.79 -14.29
C THR A 81 -2.47 -5.34 -13.19
N SER A 82 -1.46 -4.58 -12.75
CA SER A 82 -0.59 -4.95 -11.63
C SER A 82 -1.15 -4.57 -10.25
N LEU A 83 -2.28 -3.84 -10.19
CA LEU A 83 -2.98 -3.57 -8.94
C LEU A 83 -3.70 -4.83 -8.45
N SER A 84 -3.40 -5.25 -7.21
CA SER A 84 -4.10 -6.35 -6.52
C SER A 84 -5.26 -5.84 -5.67
N GLY A 85 -6.25 -6.69 -5.42
CA GLY A 85 -7.58 -6.32 -4.88
C GLY A 85 -7.61 -5.90 -3.40
N GLY A 86 -6.49 -5.94 -2.70
CA GLY A 86 -6.37 -5.50 -1.31
C GLY A 86 -5.18 -6.14 -0.59
N PRO A 87 -5.06 -5.90 0.73
CA PRO A 87 -4.02 -6.51 1.55
C PRO A 87 -4.10 -8.05 1.49
N ASN A 88 -2.94 -8.70 1.36
CA ASN A 88 -2.77 -10.16 1.30
C ASN A 88 -3.31 -10.83 0.01
N ASP A 89 -3.47 -10.09 -1.09
CA ASP A 89 -3.83 -10.61 -2.42
C ASP A 89 -2.61 -10.63 -3.35
N ASP A 90 -1.50 -11.17 -2.84
CA ASP A 90 -0.20 -11.11 -3.50
C ASP A 90 -0.04 -12.26 -4.50
N VAL A 91 0.20 -11.92 -5.76
CA VAL A 91 0.44 -12.87 -6.84
C VAL A 91 1.86 -12.70 -7.36
N LEU A 92 2.71 -13.70 -7.10
CA LEU A 92 4.08 -13.70 -7.61
C LEU A 92 4.15 -14.26 -9.04
N PRO A 93 5.06 -13.75 -9.89
CA PRO A 93 5.32 -14.33 -11.20
C PRO A 93 5.66 -15.82 -11.11
N LYS A 94 5.17 -16.62 -12.06
CA LYS A 94 5.43 -18.06 -12.10
C LYS A 94 6.94 -18.32 -12.14
N GLY A 95 7.42 -19.13 -11.20
CA GLY A 95 8.84 -19.49 -11.10
C GLY A 95 9.71 -18.44 -10.41
N SER A 96 9.14 -17.38 -9.82
CA SER A 96 9.91 -16.42 -9.04
C SER A 96 10.71 -17.11 -7.94
N LYS A 97 11.98 -16.71 -7.81
CA LYS A 97 12.93 -17.20 -6.79
C LYS A 97 13.37 -16.12 -5.81
N LYS A 98 13.26 -14.85 -6.22
CA LYS A 98 13.63 -13.67 -5.45
C LYS A 98 12.60 -12.60 -5.79
N SER A 99 11.69 -12.39 -4.86
CA SER A 99 10.70 -11.32 -4.91
C SER A 99 10.90 -10.47 -3.68
N ASP A 100 11.30 -9.23 -3.90
CA ASP A 100 11.50 -8.25 -2.85
C ASP A 100 10.18 -7.51 -2.57
N TRP A 101 10.06 -7.01 -1.34
CA TRP A 101 8.91 -6.24 -0.90
C TRP A 101 9.32 -4.79 -0.74
N GLU A 102 8.53 -3.89 -1.33
CA GLU A 102 8.71 -2.44 -1.22
C GLU A 102 7.44 -1.84 -0.65
N VAL A 103 7.59 -1.07 0.43
CA VAL A 103 6.50 -0.28 1.00
C VAL A 103 6.61 1.14 0.47
N GLU A 104 5.60 1.56 -0.29
CA GLU A 104 5.53 2.89 -0.88
C GLU A 104 4.32 3.68 -0.35
N LEU A 105 4.46 5.00 -0.28
CA LEU A 105 3.32 5.90 -0.09
C LEU A 105 2.70 6.22 -1.45
N GLY A 106 1.49 5.72 -1.69
CA GLY A 106 0.70 6.06 -2.87
C GLY A 106 -0.07 7.37 -2.69
N MET A 107 -0.05 8.23 -3.72
CA MET A 107 -0.88 9.44 -3.81
C MET A 107 -1.89 9.26 -4.95
N VAL A 108 -3.18 9.47 -4.68
CA VAL A 108 -4.23 9.36 -5.70
C VAL A 108 -4.68 10.74 -6.15
N ILE A 109 -4.49 11.04 -7.43
CA ILE A 109 -4.86 12.33 -8.04
C ILE A 109 -6.21 12.19 -8.74
N GLY A 110 -7.21 12.95 -8.31
CA GLY A 110 -8.59 12.87 -8.79
C GLY A 110 -8.97 13.80 -9.93
N THR A 111 -8.05 14.66 -10.35
CA THR A 111 -8.24 15.55 -11.50
C THR A 111 -7.09 15.40 -12.49
N ARG A 112 -7.29 15.85 -13.73
CA ARG A 112 -6.21 15.91 -14.71
C ARG A 112 -5.23 17.01 -14.30
N ALA A 113 -3.97 16.63 -14.08
CA ALA A 113 -2.88 17.55 -13.74
C ALA A 113 -1.89 17.63 -14.91
N SER A 114 -1.51 18.85 -15.29
CA SER A 114 -0.49 19.13 -16.32
C SER A 114 0.09 20.51 -16.05
N TYR A 115 1.42 20.64 -16.05
CA TYR A 115 2.13 21.89 -15.76
C TYR A 115 1.63 22.61 -14.49
N VAL A 116 1.44 21.85 -13.41
CA VAL A 116 0.98 22.37 -12.11
C VAL A 116 2.17 22.98 -11.37
N GLU A 117 2.02 24.21 -10.89
CA GLU A 117 3.02 24.86 -10.07
C GLU A 117 3.21 24.15 -8.73
N ARG A 118 4.44 24.20 -8.19
CA ARG A 118 4.79 23.50 -6.95
C ARG A 118 3.84 23.85 -5.78
N GLY A 119 3.48 25.13 -5.65
CA GLY A 119 2.61 25.62 -4.58
C GLY A 119 1.19 25.06 -4.64
N ASP A 120 0.72 24.71 -5.83
CA ASP A 120 -0.64 24.25 -6.07
C ASP A 120 -0.77 22.72 -6.05
N ALA A 121 0.35 21.99 -6.06
CA ALA A 121 0.36 20.53 -6.16
C ALA A 121 -0.47 19.83 -5.06
N LEU A 122 -0.45 20.35 -3.84
CA LEU A 122 -1.22 19.80 -2.71
C LEU A 122 -2.70 20.20 -2.71
N THR A 123 -3.09 21.15 -3.56
CA THR A 123 -4.49 21.59 -3.70
C THR A 123 -5.28 20.70 -4.65
N LEU A 124 -4.59 19.83 -5.40
CA LEU A 124 -5.24 18.91 -6.33
C LEU A 124 -6.21 18.00 -5.56
N PRO A 125 -7.46 17.86 -6.02
CA PRO A 125 -8.41 16.97 -5.38
C PRO A 125 -7.88 15.54 -5.33
N ALA A 126 -7.84 14.96 -4.13
CA ALA A 126 -7.76 13.52 -3.99
C ALA A 126 -9.10 12.90 -4.42
N THR A 127 -9.10 11.73 -5.05
CA THR A 127 -10.34 10.98 -5.17
C THR A 127 -10.76 10.46 -3.80
N ALA A 128 -11.93 10.85 -3.30
CA ALA A 128 -12.51 10.24 -2.10
C ALA A 128 -12.80 8.75 -2.38
N SER A 129 -12.30 7.87 -1.50
CA SER A 129 -12.53 6.42 -1.52
C SER A 129 -13.87 6.06 -0.88
#